data_AF-A0AAF0KSV1-F1
#
_entry.id   AF-A0AAF0KSV1-F1
#
_cell.length_a   1.000
_cell.length_b   1.000
_cell.length_c   1.000
_cell.angle_alpha   90.00
_cell.angle_beta   90.00
_cell.angle_gamma   90.00
#
_symmetry.space_group_name_H-M   'P 1'
#
loop_
_entity.id
_entity.type
_entity.pdbx_description
1 polymer ?
#
loop_
_entity_poly.entity_id
_entity_poly.type
_entity_poly.pdbx_seq_one_letter_code
_entity_poly.pdbx_strand_id
1 'polypeptide(L)' 'MKYDNDNEIRALVGAVVSDLIKAGEPVHFHDITDALFRLSEETRDSRLKALCQEAIGFFIRKMH' A
#
# COMPACT_ATOMS: atom_id res chain seq x y z
N MET A 1 8.79 5.08 17.40
CA MET A 1 8.96 5.35 15.95
C MET A 1 8.61 4.14 15.08
N LYS A 2 9.19 2.94 15.28
CA LYS A 2 8.85 1.76 14.44
C LYS A 2 7.35 1.35 14.45
N TYR A 3 6.70 1.40 15.62
CA TYR A 3 5.26 1.12 15.76
C TYR A 3 4.36 2.13 15.06
N ASP A 4 4.85 3.35 14.82
CA ASP A 4 4.09 4.41 14.17
C ASP A 4 4.02 4.13 12.66
N ASN A 5 5.16 3.79 12.04
CA ASN A 5 5.22 3.35 10.64
C ASN A 5 4.34 2.11 10.37
N ASP A 6 4.35 1.11 11.26
CA ASP A 6 3.51 -0.09 11.07
C ASP A 6 2.01 0.25 11.04
N ASN A 7 1.57 1.22 11.85
CA ASN A 7 0.19 1.70 11.84
C ASN A 7 -0.11 2.53 10.60
N GLU A 8 0.82 3.38 10.16
CA GLU A 8 0.70 4.15 8.91
C GLU A 8 0.61 3.24 7.68
N ILE A 9 1.41 2.17 7.62
CA ILE A 9 1.35 1.15 6.57
C ILE A 9 -0.01 0.45 6.60
N ARG A 10 -0.51 0.05 7.77
CA ARG A 10 -1.85 -0.57 7.88
C ARG A 10 -2.96 0.38 7.44
N ALA A 11 -2.87 1.65 7.81
CA ALA A 11 -3.84 2.66 7.40
C ALA A 11 -3.80 2.89 5.88
N LEU A 12 -2.61 2.98 5.30
CA LEU A 12 -2.41 3.12 3.86
C LEU A 12 -2.97 1.91 3.09
N VAL A 13 -2.65 0.69 3.53
CA VAL A 13 -3.21 -0.53 2.95
C VAL A 13 -4.73 -0.56 3.07
N GLY A 14 -5.27 -0.18 4.22
CA GLY A 14 -6.71 -0.08 4.43
C GLY A 14 -7.39 0.90 3.47
N ALA A 15 -6.76 2.05 3.22
CA ALA A 15 -7.25 3.03 2.25
C ALA A 15 -7.26 2.48 0.82
N VAL A 16 -6.14 1.89 0.38
CA VAL A 16 -6.01 1.28 -0.96
C VAL A 16 -7.04 0.16 -1.16
N VAL A 17 -7.18 -0.75 -0.19
CA VAL A 17 -8.17 -1.83 -0.25
C VAL A 17 -9.59 -1.28 -0.30
N SER A 18 -9.90 -0.28 0.51
CA SER A 18 -11.21 0.40 0.48
C SER A 18 -11.51 0.97 -0.92
N ASP A 19 -10.52 1.57 -1.57
CA ASP A 19 -10.72 2.18 -2.88
C ASP A 19 -10.90 1.14 -3.99
N LEU A 20 -10.17 0.02 -3.94
CA LEU A 20 -10.41 -1.13 -4.82
C LEU A 20 -11.84 -1.67 -4.66
N ILE A 21 -12.30 -1.87 -3.42
CA ILE A 21 -13.67 -2.35 -3.13
C ILE A 21 -14.71 -1.38 -3.69
N LYS A 22 -14.54 -0.07 -3.49
CA LYS A 22 -15.47 0.95 -4.00
C LYS A 22 -15.52 0.99 -5.52
N ALA A 23 -14.38 0.76 -6.17
CA ALA A 23 -14.29 0.67 -7.63
C ALA A 23 -14.87 -0.64 -8.19
N GLY A 24 -15.18 -1.62 -7.33
CA GLY A 24 -15.59 -2.97 -7.76
C GLY A 24 -14.42 -3.78 -8.32
N GLU A 25 -13.19 -3.36 -8.05
CA GLU A 25 -11.97 -4.02 -8.52
C GLU A 25 -11.64 -5.23 -7.62
N PRO A 26 -10.96 -6.26 -8.17
CA PRO A 26 -10.45 -7.37 -7.38
C PRO A 26 -9.49 -6.92 -6.26
N VAL A 27 -9.48 -7.67 -5.15
CA VAL A 27 -8.67 -7.36 -3.95
C VAL A 27 -7.75 -8.53 -3.64
N HIS A 28 -6.98 -8.99 -4.63
CA HIS A 28 -5.91 -9.94 -4.40
C HIS A 28 -4.62 -9.21 -4.02
N PHE A 29 -3.63 -9.97 -3.52
CA PHE A 29 -2.34 -9.40 -3.14
C PHE A 29 -1.68 -8.59 -4.26
N HIS A 30 -1.73 -9.08 -5.51
CA HIS A 30 -1.14 -8.38 -6.64
C HIS A 30 -1.88 -7.07 -6.97
N ASP A 31 -3.21 -7.05 -6.86
CA ASP A 31 -4.02 -5.84 -7.07
C ASP A 31 -3.66 -4.74 -6.06
N ILE A 32 -3.47 -5.12 -4.80
CA ILE A 32 -3.06 -4.20 -3.73
C ILE A 32 -1.63 -3.67 -3.98
N THR A 33 -0.69 -4.54 -4.35
CA THR A 33 0.68 -4.11 -4.62
C THR A 33 0.78 -3.22 -5.87
N ASP A 34 -0.01 -3.50 -6.91
CA ASP A 34 -0.06 -2.68 -8.11
C ASP A 34 -0.67 -1.30 -7.82
N ALA A 35 -1.74 -1.24 -7.03
CA ALA A 35 -2.35 0.02 -6.61
C ALA A 35 -1.38 0.86 -5.76
N LEU A 36 -0.67 0.24 -4.82
CA LEU A 36 0.39 0.90 -4.05
C LEU A 36 1.54 1.39 -4.94
N PHE A 37 1.93 0.62 -5.95
CA PHE A 37 2.98 1.01 -6.88
C PHE A 37 2.56 2.23 -7.70
N ARG A 38 1.35 2.22 -8.29
CA ARG A 38 0.80 3.38 -9.02
C ARG A 38 0.73 4.62 -8.13
N LEU A 39 0.21 4.49 -6.91
CA LEU A 39 0.15 5.59 -5.95
C LEU A 39 1.54 6.18 -5.66
N SER A 40 2.57 5.33 -5.56
CA SER A 40 3.96 5.76 -5.33
C SER A 40 4.59 6.51 -6.51
N GLU A 41 4.12 6.25 -7.73
CA GLU A 41 4.58 6.91 -8.95
C GLU A 41 3.83 8.21 -9.25
N GLU A 42 2.56 8.28 -8.86
CA GLU A 42 1.70 9.46 -9.07
C GLU A 42 1.88 10.53 -7.99
N THR A 43 2.25 10.14 -6.77
CA THR A 43 2.42 11.08 -5.66
C THR A 43 3.70 11.91 -5.77
N ARG A 44 3.62 13.19 -5.39
CA ARG A 44 4.78 14.07 -5.18
C ARG A 44 5.28 14.07 -3.73
N ASP A 45 4.54 13.46 -2.82
CA ASP A 45 4.91 13.34 -1.41
C ASP A 45 5.92 12.21 -1.24
N SER A 46 7.16 12.57 -0.89
CA SER A 46 8.26 11.64 -0.69
C SER A 46 8.04 10.69 0.49
N ARG A 47 7.30 11.11 1.52
CA ARG A 47 6.94 10.27 2.66
C ARG A 47 5.90 9.24 2.23
N LEU A 48 4.86 9.66 1.52
CA LEU A 48 3.86 8.74 1.00
C LEU A 48 4.49 7.72 0.03
N LYS A 49 5.41 8.16 -0.83
CA LYS A 49 6.18 7.27 -1.70
C LYS A 49 6.95 6.21 -0.91
N ALA A 50 7.65 6.61 0.15
CA ALA A 50 8.39 5.69 1.02
C ALA A 50 7.45 4.69 1.73
N LEU A 51 6.31 5.15 2.24
CA LEU A 51 5.31 4.29 2.87
C LEU A 51 4.73 3.26 1.89
N CYS A 52 4.46 3.64 0.65
CA CYS A 52 4.01 2.71 -0.39
C CYS A 52 5.05 1.63 -0.66
N GLN A 53 6.33 2.00 -0.80
CA GLN A 53 7.42 1.05 -1.02
C GLN A 53 7.61 0.10 0.17
N GLU A 54 7.49 0.60 1.41
CA GLU A 54 7.58 -0.22 2.62
C GLU A 54 6.40 -1.20 2.73
N ALA A 55 5.19 -0.75 2.39
CA ALA A 55 4.00 -1.60 2.32
C ALA A 55 4.15 -2.71 1.27
N ILE A 56 4.63 -2.39 0.06
CA ILE A 56 4.92 -3.39 -0.99
C ILE A 56 5.94 -4.42 -0.48
N GLY A 57 7.03 -3.95 0.14
CA GLY A 57 8.05 -4.84 0.73
C GLY A 57 7.50 -5.72 1.86
N PHE A 58 6.49 -5.28 2.60
CA PHE A 58 5.79 -6.10 3.58
C PHE A 58 5.01 -7.25 2.93
N PHE A 59 4.28 -6.98 1.84
CA PHE A 59 3.52 -8.01 1.12
C PHE A 59 4.42 -9.05 0.46
N ILE A 60 5.49 -8.62 -0.21
CA ILE A 60 6.45 -9.53 -0.86
C ILE A 60 7.06 -10.50 0.16
N ARG A 61 7.43 -10.01 1.34
CA ARG A 61 7.99 -10.84 2.43
C ARG A 61 7.00 -11.85 3.01
N LYS A 62 5.69 -11.64 2.87
CA LYS A 62 4.66 -12.57 3.35
C LYS A 62 4.22 -13.61 2.31
N MET A 63 4.58 -13.41 1.04
CA MET A 63 4.30 -14.36 -0.05
C MET A 63 5.43 -15.39 -0.25
N HIS A 64 6.57 -15.19 0.40
CA HIS A 64 7.70 -16.13 0.50
C HIS A 64 7.72 -16.81 1.87
#